data_AF-A0A966DHR2-F1
#
_entry.id   AF-A0A966DHR2-F1
#
_cell.length_a   1.000
_cell.length_b   1.000
_cell.length_c   1.000
_cell.angle_alpha   90.00
_cell.angle_beta   90.00
_cell.angle_gamma   90.00
#
_symmetry.space_group_name_H-M   'P 1'
#
loop_
_entity.id
_entity.type
_entity.pdbx_description
1 polymer ?
#
loop_
_entity_poly.entity_id
_entity_poly.type
_entity_poly.pdbx_seq_one_letter_code
_entity_poly.pdbx_strand_id
1 'polypeptide(L)'
;NGEMTIRRGFEVKKGEKILVCEDIITTGGSALEAAKIAQSMGGEIVAFAALANRGFCKRVGSDVSAKPTCKLPNDAPFFALADFEFDIYEPNECPLCKEGSTAYKPGSRGN
;
A
#
# COMPACT_ATOMS: atom_id res chain seq x y z
N ASN A 1 -19.45 9.73 -1.70
CA ASN A 1 -18.79 9.36 -2.97
C ASN A 1 -17.65 8.36 -2.81
N GLY A 2 -17.54 7.61 -1.70
CA GLY A 2 -16.53 6.52 -1.59
C GLY A 2 -15.06 6.97 -1.45
N GLU A 3 -14.80 8.27 -1.50
CA GLU A 3 -13.46 8.85 -1.37
C GLU A 3 -12.95 8.78 0.08
N MET A 4 -11.66 8.48 0.22
CA MET A 4 -10.98 8.52 1.51
C MET A 4 -11.00 9.95 2.04
N THR A 5 -11.24 10.12 3.35
CA THR A 5 -11.29 11.43 4.01
C THR A 5 -10.74 11.33 5.42
N ILE A 6 -10.12 12.41 5.89
CA ILE A 6 -9.86 12.61 7.31
C ILE A 6 -11.17 13.04 7.97
N ARG A 7 -11.63 12.30 8.98
CA ARG A 7 -12.92 12.54 9.63
C ARG A 7 -12.86 13.77 10.52
N ARG A 8 -14.04 14.31 10.85
CA ARG A 8 -14.18 15.43 11.79
C ARG A 8 -13.49 15.13 13.12
N GLY A 9 -12.84 16.14 13.69
CA GLY A 9 -12.09 16.03 14.95
C GLY A 9 -10.62 15.68 14.78
N PHE A 10 -10.18 15.35 13.56
CA PHE A 10 -8.78 15.23 13.20
C PHE A 10 -8.35 16.46 12.38
N GLU A 11 -7.17 16.98 12.68
CA GLU A 11 -6.58 18.13 12.02
C GLU A 11 -5.15 17.78 11.60
N VAL A 12 -4.68 18.42 10.53
CA VAL A 12 -3.28 18.38 10.09
C VAL A 12 -2.78 19.82 10.08
N LYS A 13 -1.69 20.08 10.79
CA LYS A 13 -1.06 21.40 10.83
C LYS A 13 -0.15 21.57 9.62
N LYS A 14 -0.03 22.81 9.14
CA LYS A 14 0.93 23.15 8.09
C LYS A 14 2.36 22.79 8.53
N GLY A 15 3.06 22.00 7.72
CA GLY A 15 4.41 21.52 8.01
C GLY A 15 4.47 20.34 8.99
N GLU A 16 3.32 19.76 9.35
CA GLU A 16 3.29 18.58 10.23
C GLU A 16 3.92 17.38 9.54
N LYS A 17 4.96 16.81 10.16
CA LYS A 17 5.66 15.62 9.63
C LYS A 17 4.87 14.36 9.92
N ILE A 18 4.50 13.63 8.88
CA ILE A 18 3.59 12.49 8.95
C ILE A 18 4.27 11.23 8.43
N LEU A 19 4.20 10.17 9.22
CA LEU A 19 4.48 8.79 8.83
C LEU A 19 3.15 8.13 8.48
N VAL A 20 2.96 7.69 7.24
CA VAL A 20 1.77 6.92 6.85
C VAL A 20 2.04 5.45 7.15
N CYS A 21 1.22 4.87 8.03
CA CYS A 21 1.40 3.49 8.50
C CYS A 21 0.19 2.62 8.11
N GLU A 22 0.45 1.43 7.58
CA GLU A 22 -0.53 0.37 7.29
C GLU A 22 -0.14 -0.91 8.05
N ASP A 23 -1.07 -1.86 8.15
CA ASP A 23 -0.72 -3.21 8.60
C ASP A 23 0.13 -3.95 7.55
N ILE A 24 -0.30 -3.90 6.28
CA ILE A 24 0.37 -4.51 5.14
C ILE A 24 0.33 -3.61 3.91
N ILE A 25 1.50 -3.37 3.31
CA ILE A 25 1.58 -2.74 2.00
C ILE A 25 1.51 -3.81 0.91
N THR A 26 0.43 -3.75 0.13
CA THR A 26 0.32 -4.42 -1.16
C THR A 26 0.91 -3.52 -2.24
N THR A 27 0.08 -2.89 -3.06
CA THR A 27 0.52 -1.88 -4.05
C THR A 27 0.79 -0.53 -3.40
N GLY A 28 0.34 -0.30 -2.16
CA GLY A 28 0.45 0.99 -1.47
C GLY A 28 -0.58 2.03 -1.92
N GLY A 29 -1.61 1.65 -2.70
CA GLY A 29 -2.64 2.57 -3.18
C GLY A 29 -3.41 3.30 -2.07
N SER A 30 -3.86 2.56 -1.05
CA SER A 30 -4.59 3.15 0.09
C SER A 30 -3.70 4.09 0.92
N ALA A 31 -2.46 3.69 1.18
CA ALA A 31 -1.48 4.56 1.83
C ALA A 31 -1.21 5.85 1.02
N LEU A 32 -1.13 5.76 -0.32
CA LEU A 32 -0.98 6.93 -1.17
C LEU A 32 -2.20 7.86 -1.13
N GLU A 33 -3.42 7.31 -1.12
CA GLU A 33 -4.64 8.11 -0.95
C GLU A 33 -4.62 8.87 0.38
N ALA A 34 -4.25 8.20 1.49
CA ALA A 34 -4.12 8.82 2.80
C ALA A 34 -3.06 9.93 2.81
N ALA A 35 -1.89 9.65 2.22
CA ALA A 35 -0.79 10.60 2.07
C ALA A 35 -1.24 11.88 1.34
N LYS A 36 -1.93 11.73 0.21
CA LYS A 36 -2.43 12.87 -0.58
C LYS A 36 -3.41 13.74 0.20
N ILE A 37 -4.28 13.14 1.00
CA ILE A 37 -5.25 13.90 1.82
C ILE A 37 -4.50 14.68 2.90
N ALA A 38 -3.58 14.04 3.62
CA ALA A 38 -2.75 14.73 4.61
C ALA A 38 -1.93 15.88 4.00
N GLN A 39 -1.33 15.66 2.82
CA GLN A 39 -0.62 16.70 2.07
C GLN A 39 -1.52 17.85 1.66
N SER A 40 -2.74 17.57 1.20
CA SER A 40 -3.72 18.59 0.82
C SER A 40 -4.12 19.51 2.00
N MET A 41 -3.96 19.02 3.23
CA MET A 41 -4.18 19.78 4.47
C MET A 41 -2.91 20.47 4.99
N GLY A 42 -1.79 20.38 4.27
CA GLY A 42 -0.52 21.03 4.60
C GLY A 42 0.49 20.14 5.35
N GLY A 43 0.21 18.85 5.50
CA GLY A 43 1.15 17.88 6.07
C GLY A 43 2.31 17.55 5.12
N GLU A 44 3.43 17.15 5.70
CA GLU A 44 4.64 16.71 5.01
C GLU A 44 4.84 15.21 5.25
N ILE A 45 4.71 14.41 4.19
CA ILE A 45 4.93 12.96 4.29
C ILE A 45 6.43 12.71 4.34
N VAL A 46 6.90 12.17 5.47
CA VAL A 46 8.34 11.91 5.68
C VAL A 46 8.72 10.47 5.43
N ALA A 47 7.77 9.54 5.52
CA ALA A 47 7.99 8.12 5.30
C ALA A 47 6.67 7.34 5.22
N PHE A 48 6.75 6.13 4.67
CA PHE A 48 5.74 5.09 4.76
C PHE A 48 6.23 3.95 5.66
N ALA A 49 5.32 3.31 6.39
CA ALA A 49 5.63 2.17 7.23
C ALA A 49 4.56 1.07 7.13
N ALA A 50 4.97 -0.18 7.30
CA ALA A 50 4.04 -1.28 7.54
C ALA A 50 4.67 -2.40 8.36
N LEU A 51 3.85 -3.32 8.87
CA LEU A 51 4.37 -4.56 9.46
C LEU A 51 4.84 -5.50 8.35
N ALA A 52 4.03 -5.69 7.31
CA ALA A 52 4.31 -6.58 6.20
C ALA A 52 4.36 -5.83 4.84
N ASN A 53 5.23 -6.27 3.95
CA ASN A 53 5.30 -5.83 2.56
C ASN A 53 5.05 -7.02 1.63
N ARG A 54 4.18 -6.90 0.61
CA ARG A 54 3.93 -7.97 -0.38
C ARG A 54 4.97 -8.04 -1.50
N GLY A 55 6.06 -7.29 -1.36
CA GLY A 55 7.15 -7.24 -2.33
C GLY A 55 6.81 -6.48 -3.62
N PHE A 56 5.74 -5.68 -3.66
CA PHE A 56 5.51 -4.77 -4.79
C PHE A 56 6.32 -3.50 -4.64
N CYS A 57 6.37 -2.94 -3.44
CA CYS A 57 7.15 -1.73 -3.17
C CYS A 57 8.48 -2.09 -2.53
N LYS A 58 9.54 -1.35 -2.89
CA LYS A 58 10.86 -1.54 -2.30
C LYS A 58 10.90 -0.87 -0.92
N ARG A 59 11.18 -1.64 0.13
CA ARG A 59 11.47 -1.10 1.46
C ARG A 59 12.96 -0.82 1.66
N VAL A 60 13.27 0.04 2.61
CA VAL A 60 14.64 0.30 3.07
C VAL A 60 15.27 -0.99 3.58
N GLY A 61 16.50 -1.27 3.13
CA GLY A 61 17.27 -2.46 3.53
C GLY A 61 16.74 -3.78 2.97
N SER A 62 15.99 -3.76 1.86
CA SER A 62 15.57 -4.97 1.13
C SER A 62 16.22 -5.04 -0.25
N ASP A 63 16.54 -6.26 -0.68
CA ASP A 63 17.00 -6.57 -2.04
C ASP A 63 15.85 -6.69 -3.04
N VAL A 64 14.60 -6.70 -2.56
CA VAL A 64 13.40 -6.71 -3.41
C VAL A 64 13.32 -5.40 -4.19
N SER A 65 13.23 -5.52 -5.51
CA SER A 65 13.04 -4.38 -6.40
C SER A 65 11.57 -4.00 -6.49
N ALA A 66 11.28 -2.69 -6.58
CA ALA A 66 9.92 -2.22 -6.76
C ALA A 66 9.37 -2.71 -8.11
N LYS A 67 8.17 -3.28 -8.09
CA LYS A 67 7.44 -3.70 -9.29
C LYS A 67 6.66 -2.50 -9.87
N PRO A 68 6.33 -2.47 -11.17
CA PRO A 68 5.57 -1.38 -11.79
C PRO A 68 4.20 -1.12 -11.14
N THR A 69 3.66 -2.10 -10.41
CA THR A 69 2.40 -2.01 -9.68
C THR A 69 2.52 -1.30 -8.32
N CYS A 70 3.74 -0.97 -7.86
CA CYS A 70 3.94 -0.14 -6.68
C CYS A 70 3.43 1.28 -6.94
N LYS A 71 2.65 1.79 -5.99
CA LYS A 71 2.06 3.13 -6.01
C LYS A 71 2.70 4.07 -4.98
N LEU A 72 3.55 3.57 -4.08
CA LEU A 72 4.28 4.44 -3.16
C LEU A 72 5.25 5.34 -3.96
N PRO A 73 5.40 6.62 -3.59
CA PRO A 73 6.28 7.53 -4.28
C PRO A 73 7.74 7.24 -3.92
N ASN A 74 8.66 7.61 -4.81
CA ASN A 74 10.10 7.33 -4.66
C ASN A 74 10.85 8.37 -3.80
N ASP A 75 10.19 9.47 -3.45
CA ASP A 75 10.76 10.59 -2.70
C ASP A 75 10.63 10.45 -1.17
N ALA A 76 9.94 9.41 -0.70
CA ALA A 76 9.81 9.08 0.72
C ALA A 76 10.21 7.63 0.99
N PRO A 77 11.04 7.36 2.03
CA PRO A 77 11.44 6.00 2.37
C PRO A 77 10.24 5.17 2.84
N PHE A 78 10.24 3.89 2.48
CA PHE A 78 9.27 2.91 2.97
C PHE A 78 9.97 1.90 3.90
N PHE A 79 9.44 1.72 5.10
CA PHE A 79 9.93 0.77 6.09
C PHE A 79 8.92 -0.37 6.30
N ALA A 80 9.41 -1.61 6.38
CA ALA A 80 8.59 -2.73 6.87
C ALA A 80 9.45 -3.77 7.58
N LEU A 81 8.82 -4.61 8.40
CA LEU A 81 9.53 -5.65 9.17
C LEU A 81 9.94 -6.85 8.30
N ALA A 82 9.13 -7.19 7.30
CA ALA A 82 9.39 -8.33 6.41
C ALA A 82 8.77 -8.15 5.02
N ASP A 83 9.40 -8.78 4.03
CA ASP A 83 8.86 -8.97 2.69
C ASP A 83 8.24 -10.37 2.57
N PHE A 84 7.00 -10.43 2.10
CA PHE A 84 6.24 -11.66 1.85
C PHE A 84 5.89 -11.69 0.36
N GLU A 85 6.76 -12.31 -0.43
CA GLU A 85 6.53 -12.53 -1.85
C GLU A 85 5.73 -13.80 -2.08
N PHE A 86 4.77 -13.72 -3.00
CA PHE A 86 3.94 -14.83 -3.41
C PHE A 86 3.88 -14.85 -4.92
N ASP A 87 3.70 -16.04 -5.48
CA ASP A 87 3.42 -16.17 -6.89
C ASP A 87 2.07 -15.54 -7.23
N ILE A 88 2.05 -14.80 -8.33
CA ILE A 88 0.87 -14.11 -8.86
C ILE A 88 0.70 -14.59 -10.28
N TYR A 89 -0.49 -15.09 -10.57
CA TYR A 89 -0.81 -15.68 -11.85
C TYR A 89 -1.92 -14.91 -12.52
N GLU A 90 -1.81 -14.74 -13.83
CA GLU A 90 -2.98 -14.42 -14.65
C GLU A 90 -4.01 -15.56 -14.53
N PRO A 91 -5.33 -15.27 -14.67
CA PRO A 91 -6.37 -16.28 -14.50
C PRO A 91 -6.18 -17.55 -15.35
N ASN A 92 -5.65 -17.41 -16.56
CA ASN A 92 -5.35 -18.51 -17.48
C ASN A 92 -4.04 -19.26 -17.15
N GLU A 93 -3.18 -18.71 -16.31
CA GLU A 93 -1.90 -19.29 -15.92
C GLU A 93 -1.93 -19.90 -14.51
N CYS A 94 -2.93 -19.60 -13.70
CA CYS A 94 -3.05 -20.07 -12.33
C CYS A 94 -3.10 -21.61 -12.23
N PRO A 95 -2.13 -22.26 -11.56
CA PRO A 95 -2.10 -23.72 -11.42
C PRO A 95 -3.31 -24.25 -10.65
N LEU A 96 -3.71 -23.56 -9.58
CA LEU A 96 -4.88 -23.94 -8.78
C LEU A 96 -6.19 -23.87 -9.58
N CYS A 97 -6.32 -22.87 -10.49
CA CYS A 97 -7.49 -22.76 -11.36
C CYS A 97 -7.54 -23.89 -12.40
N LYS A 98 -6.39 -24.30 -12.94
CA LYS A 98 -6.29 -25.46 -13.86
C LYS A 98 -6.68 -26.77 -13.18
N GLU A 99 -6.47 -26.87 -11.87
CA GLU A 99 -6.88 -28.00 -11.03
C GLU A 99 -8.36 -27.92 -10.56
N GLY A 100 -9.09 -26.90 -10.99
CA GLY A 100 -10.53 -26.75 -10.73
C GLY A 100 -10.88 -25.88 -9.51
N SER A 101 -9.90 -25.22 -8.88
CA SER A 101 -10.19 -24.21 -7.85
C SER A 101 -10.75 -22.93 -8.45
N THR A 102 -11.64 -22.27 -7.72
CA THR A 102 -12.19 -20.96 -8.12
C THR A 102 -11.59 -19.87 -7.25
N ALA A 103 -10.90 -18.90 -7.87
CA ALA A 103 -10.45 -17.72 -7.17
C ALA A 103 -11.66 -16.94 -6.63
N TYR A 104 -11.63 -16.62 -5.34
CA TYR A 104 -12.58 -15.72 -4.72
C TYR A 104 -11.84 -14.46 -4.26
N LYS A 105 -12.53 -13.31 -4.29
CA LYS A 105 -11.98 -12.04 -3.81
C LYS A 105 -12.26 -11.91 -2.31
N PRO A 106 -11.26 -11.96 -1.42
CA PRO A 106 -11.45 -11.63 -0.02
C PRO A 106 -11.57 -10.10 0.16
N GLY A 107 -12.29 -9.67 1.19
CA GLY A 107 -12.36 -8.26 1.61
C GLY A 107 -13.72 -7.59 1.36
N SER A 108 -13.84 -6.32 1.78
CA SER A 108 -15.12 -5.59 1.88
C SER A 108 -15.51 -4.82 0.62
N ARG A 109 -14.58 -4.59 -0.32
CA ARG A 109 -14.88 -3.92 -1.59
C ARG A 109 -15.29 -4.98 -2.62
N GLY A 110 -16.55 -4.93 -3.07
CA GLY A 110 -17.06 -5.76 -4.17
C GLY A 110 -16.38 -5.46 -5.50
N ASN A 111 -16.61 -6.32 -6.50
CA ASN A 111 -16.17 -6.11 -7.87
C ASN A 111 -16.91 -4.95 -8.54
#